data_AF-A0A925J7X3-F1
#
_entry.id   AF-A0A925J7X3-F1
#
_cell.length_a   1.000
_cell.length_b   1.000
_cell.length_c   1.000
_cell.angle_alpha   90.00
_cell.angle_beta   90.00
_cell.angle_gamma   90.00
#
_symmetry.space_group_name_H-M   'P 1'
#
loop_
_entity.id
_entity.type
_entity.pdbx_description
1 polymer ?
#
loop_
_entity_poly.entity_id
_entity_poly.type
_entity_poly.pdbx_seq_one_letter_code
_entity_poly.pdbx_strand_id
1 'polypeptide(L)'
;MDLITDYEMNEHFRAAAAMHRSRSTAFCVRCGTLVKLITPQETDEMYRANWVEMVRLTEEGSIHRIHNSQGSLQFCLNSMQTAESKNRKTKSITLKPLDFLC
;
A
#
# COMPACT_ATOMS: atom_id res chain seq x y z
N MET A 1 8.60 19.08 -11.05
CA MET A 1 8.19 17.95 -10.20
C MET A 1 7.19 17.17 -11.02
N ASP A 2 7.69 16.23 -11.81
CA ASP A 2 6.90 15.52 -12.81
C ASP A 2 5.94 14.54 -12.13
N LEU A 3 4.67 14.86 -12.24
CA LEU A 3 3.57 13.91 -12.06
C LEU A 3 3.74 12.85 -13.16
N ILE A 4 4.43 11.75 -12.83
CA ILE A 4 4.35 10.53 -13.62
C ILE A 4 2.90 10.07 -13.49
N THR A 5 2.09 10.56 -14.43
CA THR A 5 0.71 10.16 -14.61
C THR A 5 0.72 8.65 -14.84
N ASP A 6 -0.26 7.97 -14.25
CA ASP A 6 -0.49 6.52 -14.36
C ASP A 6 -0.86 6.08 -15.82
N TYR A 7 -0.42 6.83 -16.85
CA TYR A 7 -0.93 6.78 -18.21
C TYR A 7 0.04 6.21 -19.26
N GLU A 8 1.33 6.04 -18.98
CA GLU A 8 2.26 5.32 -19.86
C GLU A 8 2.50 3.88 -19.41
N MET A 9 1.45 3.22 -18.93
CA MET A 9 1.46 1.76 -18.87
C MET A 9 1.29 1.21 -20.28
N ASN A 10 2.40 0.71 -20.84
CA ASN A 10 2.44 -0.04 -22.10
C ASN A 10 1.24 -1.01 -22.19
N GLU A 11 0.57 -1.08 -23.34
CA GLU A 11 -0.64 -1.88 -23.54
C GLU A 11 -0.46 -3.36 -23.14
N HIS A 12 0.76 -3.87 -23.36
CA HIS A 12 1.21 -5.19 -22.93
C HIS A 12 1.16 -5.39 -21.39
N PHE A 13 1.50 -4.37 -20.61
CA PHE A 13 1.40 -4.41 -19.15
C PHE A 13 -0.05 -4.38 -18.67
N ARG A 14 -0.94 -3.65 -19.36
CA ARG A 14 -2.38 -3.70 -19.05
C ARG A 14 -2.96 -5.08 -19.34
N ALA A 15 -2.59 -5.70 -20.46
CA ALA A 15 -3.00 -7.06 -20.81
C ALA A 15 -2.48 -8.11 -19.81
N ALA A 16 -1.19 -8.04 -19.44
CA ALA A 16 -0.61 -8.92 -18.43
C ALA A 16 -1.26 -8.72 -17.05
N ALA A 17 -1.50 -7.47 -16.64
CA ALA A 17 -2.19 -7.17 -15.40
C ALA A 17 -3.65 -7.66 -15.40
N ALA A 18 -4.33 -7.67 -16.54
CA ALA A 18 -5.67 -8.22 -16.69
C ALA A 18 -5.67 -9.76 -16.59
N MET A 19 -4.69 -10.44 -17.18
CA MET A 19 -4.58 -11.91 -17.16
C MET A 19 -4.31 -12.48 -15.76
N HIS A 20 -3.66 -11.72 -14.88
CA HIS A 20 -3.30 -12.17 -13.53
C HIS A 20 -4.19 -11.58 -12.41
N ARG A 21 -5.35 -11.01 -12.75
CA ARG A 21 -6.33 -10.53 -11.77
C ARG A 21 -7.24 -11.68 -11.33
N SER A 22 -7.03 -12.17 -10.11
CA SER A 22 -7.99 -13.01 -9.40
C SER A 22 -8.78 -12.16 -8.38
N ARG A 23 -9.70 -12.79 -7.63
CA ARG A 23 -10.45 -12.09 -6.56
C ARG A 23 -9.55 -11.61 -5.41
N SER A 24 -8.37 -12.22 -5.23
CA SER A 24 -7.48 -11.99 -4.08
C SER A 24 -6.05 -11.64 -4.49
N THR A 25 -5.73 -11.63 -5.79
CA THR A 25 -4.40 -11.30 -6.31
C THR A 25 -4.49 -10.45 -7.56
N ALA A 26 -3.54 -9.53 -7.72
CA ALA A 26 -3.35 -8.81 -8.98
C ALA A 26 -1.90 -8.35 -9.13
N PHE A 27 -1.51 -8.02 -10.35
CA PHE A 27 -0.22 -7.41 -10.60
C PHE A 27 -0.21 -5.95 -10.11
N CYS A 28 0.71 -5.61 -9.21
CA CYS A 28 0.93 -4.24 -8.79
C CYS A 28 2.06 -3.62 -9.61
N VAL A 29 1.73 -2.64 -10.43
CA VAL A 29 2.66 -1.98 -11.36
C VAL A 29 3.79 -1.28 -10.60
N ARG A 30 3.47 -0.66 -9.46
CA ARG A 30 4.46 0.02 -8.61
C ARG A 30 5.38 -0.95 -7.85
N CYS A 31 4.93 -2.18 -7.60
CA CYS A 31 5.78 -3.22 -6.99
C CYS A 31 6.48 -4.11 -8.03
N GLY A 32 6.08 -4.05 -9.31
CA GLY A 32 6.60 -4.89 -10.38
C GLY A 32 6.32 -6.39 -10.21
N THR A 33 5.32 -6.79 -9.43
CA THR A 33 5.05 -8.19 -9.10
C THR A 33 3.57 -8.47 -8.83
N LEU A 34 3.20 -9.76 -8.78
CA LEU A 34 1.91 -10.20 -8.29
C LEU A 34 1.81 -10.01 -6.78
N VAL A 35 0.75 -9.35 -6.34
CA VAL A 35 0.50 -9.04 -4.94
C VAL A 35 -0.86 -9.58 -4.52
N LYS A 36 -0.97 -9.89 -3.22
CA LYS A 36 -2.27 -10.11 -2.60
C LYS A 36 -3.01 -8.77 -2.48
N LEU A 37 -4.29 -8.81 -2.81
CA LEU A 37 -5.20 -7.69 -2.65
C LEU A 37 -5.85 -7.75 -1.27
N ILE A 38 -5.97 -6.59 -0.64
CA ILE A 38 -6.58 -6.42 0.68
C ILE A 38 -7.78 -5.50 0.53
N THR A 39 -8.93 -5.95 1.01
CA THR A 39 -10.15 -5.15 1.07
C THR A 39 -10.05 -4.07 2.16
N PRO A 40 -10.79 -2.95 2.04
CA PRO A 40 -10.90 -1.98 3.12
C PRO A 40 -11.24 -2.61 4.48
N GLN A 41 -12.13 -3.59 4.50
CA GLN A 41 -12.53 -4.30 5.72
C GLN A 41 -11.35 -5.05 6.35
N GLU A 42 -10.58 -5.80 5.55
CA GLU A 42 -9.36 -6.47 6.03
C GLU A 42 -8.29 -5.47 6.52
N THR A 43 -8.27 -4.24 5.98
CA THR A 43 -7.31 -3.22 6.45
C THR A 43 -7.60 -2.78 7.89
N ASP A 44 -8.87 -2.63 8.24
CA ASP A 44 -9.29 -2.25 9.59
C ASP A 44 -8.92 -3.36 10.60
N GLU A 45 -9.16 -4.63 10.22
CA GLU A 45 -8.88 -5.80 11.06
C GLU A 45 -7.38 -6.02 11.27
N MET A 46 -6.59 -5.98 10.20
CA MET A 46 -5.18 -6.35 10.25
C MET A 46 -4.30 -5.25 10.85
N TYR A 47 -4.58 -3.99 10.54
CA TYR A 47 -3.63 -2.90 10.81
C TYR A 47 -4.10 -1.93 11.88
N ARG A 48 -5.36 -2.05 12.36
CA ARG A 48 -6.01 -1.05 13.23
C ARG A 48 -5.76 0.38 12.73
N ALA A 49 -5.58 0.54 11.43
CA ALA A 49 -5.34 1.82 10.81
C ALA A 49 -6.70 2.52 10.79
N ASN A 50 -6.79 3.71 11.37
CA ASN A 50 -7.96 4.54 11.19
C ASN A 50 -8.15 4.77 9.68
N TRP A 51 -9.37 4.66 9.16
CA TRP A 51 -9.70 4.97 7.76
C TRP A 51 -9.05 6.28 7.28
N VAL A 52 -9.00 7.32 8.13
CA VAL A 52 -8.33 8.59 7.85
C VAL A 52 -6.84 8.41 7.53
N GLU A 53 -6.14 7.57 8.28
CA GLU A 53 -4.73 7.24 8.05
C GLU A 53 -4.56 6.44 6.76
N MET A 54 -5.48 5.51 6.46
CA MET A 54 -5.47 4.78 5.20
C MET A 54 -5.62 5.72 3.99
N VAL A 55 -6.54 6.67 4.05
CA VAL A 55 -6.71 7.71 3.02
C VAL A 55 -5.40 8.49 2.85
N ARG A 56 -4.85 9.02 3.95
CA ARG A 56 -3.58 9.76 3.94
C ARG A 56 -2.45 8.97 3.29
N LEU A 57 -2.25 7.71 3.69
CA LEU A 57 -1.20 6.84 3.15
C LEU A 57 -1.41 6.51 1.66
N THR A 58 -2.65 6.49 1.18
CA THR A 58 -2.93 6.32 -0.26
C THR A 58 -2.68 7.59 -1.06
N GLU A 59 -3.01 8.76 -0.52
CA GLU A 59 -2.75 10.06 -1.16
C GLU A 59 -1.25 10.36 -1.25
N GLU A 60 -0.49 9.99 -0.21
CA GLU A 60 0.97 10.07 -0.20
C GLU A 60 1.65 9.02 -1.10
N GLY A 61 0.87 8.09 -1.68
CA GLY A 61 1.39 7.02 -2.53
C GLY A 61 2.12 5.91 -1.76
N SER A 62 2.08 5.91 -0.42
CA SER A 62 2.67 4.87 0.43
C SER A 62 1.90 3.55 0.36
N ILE A 63 0.60 3.60 0.11
CA ILE A 63 -0.25 2.43 -0.15
C ILE A 63 -0.74 2.48 -1.59
N HIS A 64 -0.54 1.40 -2.34
CA HIS A 64 -0.95 1.32 -3.73
C HIS A 64 -2.41 0.87 -3.84
N ARG A 65 -3.21 1.65 -4.57
CA ARG A 65 -4.59 1.36 -4.94
C ARG A 65 -4.63 0.46 -6.18
N ILE A 66 -5.39 -0.61 -6.13
CA ILE A 66 -5.56 -1.55 -7.23
C ILE A 66 -7.05 -1.87 -7.39
N HIS A 67 -7.57 -1.74 -8.61
CA HIS A 67 -8.92 -2.21 -8.92
C HIS A 67 -8.85 -3.70 -9.29
N ASN A 68 -9.71 -4.50 -8.65
CA ASN A 68 -9.85 -5.91 -9.00
C ASN A 68 -10.60 -6.08 -10.35
N SER A 69 -10.80 -7.32 -10.80
CA SER A 69 -11.53 -7.60 -12.06
C SER A 69 -13.00 -7.16 -12.07
N GLN A 70 -13.58 -6.85 -10.91
CA GLN A 70 -14.95 -6.35 -10.76
C GLN A 70 -15.02 -4.83 -10.64
N GLY A 71 -13.87 -4.13 -10.73
CA GLY A 71 -13.79 -2.68 -10.54
C GLY A 71 -13.84 -2.23 -9.08
N SER A 72 -13.84 -3.16 -8.12
CA SER A 72 -13.78 -2.80 -6.70
C SER A 72 -12.37 -2.37 -6.31
N LEU A 73 -12.28 -1.29 -5.54
CA LEU A 73 -11.02 -0.78 -5.01
C LEU A 73 -10.49 -1.71 -3.91
N GLN A 74 -9.24 -2.14 -4.07
CA GLN A 74 -8.48 -2.91 -3.09
C GLN A 74 -7.07 -2.34 -2.94
N PHE A 75 -6.35 -2.78 -1.92
CA PHE A 75 -5.02 -2.30 -1.59
C PHE A 75 -3.95 -3.37 -1.79
N CYS A 76 -2.75 -2.95 -2.17
CA CYS A 76 -1.59 -3.83 -2.31
C CYS A 76 -1.01 -4.20 -0.93
N LEU A 77 -1.02 -5.50 -0.59
CA LEU A 77 -0.49 -5.99 0.68
C LEU A 77 0.97 -5.58 0.91
N ASN A 78 1.83 -5.68 -0.10
CA ASN A 78 3.26 -5.37 0.05
C ASN A 78 3.49 -3.90 0.44
N SER A 79 2.74 -2.98 -0.21
CA SER A 79 2.81 -1.55 0.11
C SER A 79 2.30 -1.26 1.53
N MET A 80 1.24 -1.96 1.95
CA MET A 80 0.70 -1.85 3.29
C MET A 80 1.67 -2.35 4.37
N GLN A 81 2.25 -3.54 4.20
CA GLN A 81 3.26 -4.08 5.14
C GLN A 81 4.48 -3.15 5.24
N THR A 82 4.87 -2.54 4.13
CA THR A 82 5.96 -1.56 4.11
C THR A 82 5.58 -0.29 4.89
N ALA A 83 4.37 0.25 4.66
CA ALA A 83 3.88 1.42 5.38
C ALA A 83 3.75 1.16 6.89
N GLU A 84 3.22 -0.01 7.28
CA GLU A 84 3.11 -0.41 8.68
C GLU A 84 4.49 -0.55 9.34
N SER A 85 5.44 -1.23 8.69
CA SER A 85 6.78 -1.42 9.24
C SER A 85 7.52 -0.10 9.46
N LYS A 86 7.33 0.88 8.56
CA LYS A 86 7.83 2.25 8.73
C LYS A 86 7.17 2.93 9.95
N ASN A 87 5.85 2.83 10.08
CA ASN A 87 5.12 3.44 11.22
C ASN A 87 5.52 2.81 12.57
N ARG A 88 5.74 1.50 12.62
CA ARG A 88 6.27 0.81 13.82
C ARG A 88 7.69 1.27 14.17
N LYS A 89 8.57 1.45 13.18
CA LYS A 89 9.94 1.97 13.41
C LYS A 89 9.90 3.38 14.00
N THR A 90 9.05 4.26 13.48
CA THR A 90 8.89 5.63 13.98
C THR A 90 8.43 5.67 15.43
N LYS A 91 7.59 4.72 15.87
CA LYS A 91 7.16 4.62 17.28
C LYS A 91 8.23 4.08 18.23
N SER A 92 9.30 3.46 17.72
CA SER A 92 10.32 2.79 18.55
C SER A 92 11.52 3.67 18.94
N ILE A 93 11.62 4.92 18.48
CA ILE A 93 12.79 5.77 18.74
C ILE A 93 12.35 7.15 19.23
N THR A 94 11.90 7.23 20.48
CA THR A 94 12.08 8.43 21.32
C THR A 94 12.26 8.01 22.78
N LEU A 95 13.34 7.28 23.07
CA LEU A 95 13.90 7.31 24.43
C LEU A 95 14.90 8.46 24.43
N LYS A 96 14.48 9.62 24.94
CA LYS A 96 15.45 10.64 25.34
C LYS A 96 16.38 9.98 26.36
N PRO A 97 17.71 10.18 26.29
CA PRO A 97 18.58 9.83 27.40
C PRO A 97 18.02 10.53 28.64
N LEU A 98 17.67 9.77 29.67
CA LEU A 98 17.56 10.34 31.00
C LEU A 98 18.98 10.76 31.36
N ASP A 99 19.23 12.06 31.36
CA ASP A 99 20.46 12.62 31.88
C ASP A 99 20.66 12.04 33.28
N PHE A 100 21.67 11.19 33.43
CA PHE A 100 22.14 10.71 34.72
C PHE A 100 22.73 11.91 35.45
N LEU A 101 21.89 12.61 36.22
CA LEU A 101 22.32 13.52 37.26
C LEU A 101 22.75 12.68 38.47
N CYS A 102 24.05 12.38 38.55
CA CYS A 102 24.78 12.12 39.79
C CYS A 102 25.84 13.19 39.94
#